data_AF-A0A2C9EPG5-F1
#
_entry.id   AF-A0A2C9EPG5-F1
#
_cell.length_a   1.000
_cell.length_b   1.000
_cell.length_c   1.000
_cell.angle_alpha   90.00
_cell.angle_beta   90.00
_cell.angle_gamma   90.00
#
_symmetry.space_group_name_H-M   'P 1'
#
loop_
_entity.id
_entity.type
_entity.pdbx_description
1 polymer ?
#
loop_
_entity_poly.entity_id
_entity_poly.type
_entity_poly.pdbx_seq_one_letter_code
_entity_poly.pdbx_strand_id
1 'polypeptide(L)'
;MSALMIAGIEIHQDQDGRFSLNDFHRAAGGETRHQPAFFMKRPETVELAEAISNSAPEQNCVPVASKAGRYGGTYVVKELVISYAMWVSPIFSLHVIRTFDSVAANDSVIPQEKRLPIAADNLDAAKRIAESFGLEGNQALLSANSMVKSAIGVDLMEMAGVKRLVNESQEMNYTPTELGAKFGMSAVSMNKLLADCGLQHQVIYKPGKKRWEVTPDGKLFAVITDTGKRHSDGKPIQQILWRESVQEMLARLADQLRSGLPSVIAGGVSR
;
A
#
# COMPACT_ATOMS: atom_id res chain seq x y z
N MET A 1 -22.91 14.10 -13.04
CA MET A 1 -21.90 13.65 -14.02
C MET A 1 -21.62 14.83 -14.93
N SER A 2 -20.36 15.22 -15.09
CA SER A 2 -19.99 16.26 -16.05
C SER A 2 -20.12 15.69 -17.47
N ALA A 3 -20.81 16.42 -18.35
CA ALA A 3 -20.96 16.01 -19.74
C ALA A 3 -19.61 16.05 -20.48
N LEU A 4 -19.33 15.05 -21.31
CA LEU A 4 -18.13 15.03 -22.15
C LEU A 4 -18.28 16.07 -23.28
N MET A 5 -17.38 17.04 -23.34
CA MET A 5 -17.38 18.09 -24.35
C MET A 5 -16.18 17.94 -25.29
N ILE A 6 -16.44 17.96 -26.59
CA ILE A 6 -15.40 17.91 -27.64
C ILE A 6 -15.66 19.06 -28.61
N ALA A 7 -14.68 19.98 -28.75
CA ALA A 7 -14.82 21.16 -29.61
C ALA A 7 -16.13 21.96 -29.38
N GLY A 8 -16.60 22.04 -28.13
CA GLY A 8 -17.84 22.74 -27.76
C GLY A 8 -19.14 21.98 -28.04
N ILE A 9 -19.05 20.71 -28.47
CA ILE A 9 -20.19 19.82 -28.67
C ILE A 9 -20.25 18.80 -27.53
N GLU A 10 -21.43 18.67 -26.93
CA GLU A 10 -21.74 17.61 -25.97
C GLU A 10 -21.80 16.26 -26.68
N ILE A 11 -21.06 15.28 -26.13
CA ILE A 11 -20.99 13.92 -26.64
C ILE A 11 -21.85 13.01 -25.78
N HIS A 12 -22.90 12.44 -26.38
CA HIS A 12 -23.79 11.53 -25.68
C HIS A 12 -23.21 10.13 -25.59
N GLN A 13 -23.52 9.46 -24.49
CA GLN A 13 -23.30 8.03 -24.30
C GLN A 13 -24.62 7.27 -24.24
N ASP A 14 -24.63 6.02 -24.68
CA ASP A 14 -25.74 5.12 -24.40
C ASP A 14 -25.58 4.37 -23.06
N GLN A 15 -26.53 3.51 -22.74
CA GLN A 15 -26.58 2.78 -21.47
C GLN A 15 -25.40 1.79 -21.30
N ASP A 16 -24.75 1.42 -22.41
CA ASP A 16 -23.62 0.49 -22.44
C ASP A 16 -22.27 1.24 -22.47
N GLY A 17 -22.29 2.58 -22.26
CA GLY A 17 -21.08 3.42 -22.22
C GLY A 17 -20.47 3.74 -23.59
N ARG A 18 -21.21 3.50 -24.69
CA ARG A 18 -20.73 3.80 -26.05
C ARG A 18 -21.04 5.24 -26.42
N PHE A 19 -20.16 5.87 -27.19
CA PHE A 19 -20.26 7.27 -27.58
C PHE A 19 -20.91 7.46 -28.95
N SER A 20 -21.69 8.52 -29.11
CA SER A 20 -22.33 8.91 -30.36
C SER A 20 -21.34 9.39 -31.43
N LEU A 21 -21.12 8.61 -32.49
CA LEU A 21 -20.31 9.05 -33.64
C LEU A 21 -20.93 10.24 -34.37
N ASN A 22 -22.25 10.42 -34.29
CA ASN A 22 -22.92 11.59 -34.88
C ASN A 22 -22.51 12.89 -34.17
N ASP A 23 -22.32 12.83 -32.85
CA ASP A 23 -21.87 14.00 -32.09
C ASP A 23 -20.40 14.31 -32.40
N PHE A 24 -19.54 13.29 -32.51
CA PHE A 24 -18.16 13.46 -32.97
C PHE A 24 -18.08 13.99 -34.41
N HIS A 25 -18.95 13.53 -35.30
CA HIS A 25 -19.03 14.04 -36.66
C HIS A 25 -19.37 15.53 -36.70
N ARG A 26 -20.35 15.95 -35.89
CA ARG A 26 -20.71 17.36 -35.72
C ARG A 26 -19.55 18.17 -35.12
N ALA A 27 -18.89 17.63 -34.08
CA ALA A 27 -17.73 18.25 -33.45
C ALA A 27 -16.53 18.41 -34.41
N ALA A 28 -16.39 17.52 -35.37
CA ALA A 28 -15.34 17.57 -36.38
C ALA A 28 -15.66 18.49 -37.58
N GLY A 29 -16.83 19.15 -37.59
CA GLY A 29 -17.23 20.09 -38.63
C GLY A 29 -18.24 19.56 -39.66
N GLY A 30 -18.70 18.31 -39.54
CA GLY A 30 -19.86 17.82 -40.29
C GLY A 30 -19.65 17.62 -41.81
N GLU A 31 -18.40 17.48 -42.28
CA GLU A 31 -18.12 17.29 -43.71
C GLU A 31 -18.73 15.99 -44.26
N THR A 32 -19.51 16.05 -45.35
CA THR A 32 -20.22 14.90 -45.93
C THR A 32 -19.35 13.65 -46.15
N ARG A 33 -18.08 13.81 -46.57
CA ARG A 33 -17.15 12.68 -46.79
C ARG A 33 -16.82 11.91 -45.51
N HIS A 34 -16.97 12.54 -44.35
CA HIS A 34 -16.66 12.00 -43.03
C HIS A 34 -17.89 11.49 -42.28
N GLN A 35 -19.03 11.30 -42.96
CA GLN A 35 -20.22 10.76 -42.32
C GLN A 35 -19.95 9.39 -41.67
N PRO A 36 -20.49 9.11 -40.47
CA PRO A 36 -20.31 7.83 -39.78
C PRO A 36 -20.69 6.61 -40.64
N ALA A 37 -21.69 6.73 -41.51
CA ALA A 37 -22.08 5.65 -42.41
C ALA A 37 -20.98 5.23 -43.40
N PHE A 38 -20.11 6.16 -43.82
CA PHE A 38 -18.96 5.83 -44.67
C PHE A 38 -17.83 5.21 -43.85
N PHE A 39 -17.57 5.74 -42.65
CA PHE A 39 -16.59 5.17 -41.72
C PHE A 39 -16.88 3.70 -41.42
N MET A 40 -18.12 3.38 -41.04
CA MET A 40 -18.51 2.01 -40.66
C MET A 40 -18.44 0.99 -41.80
N LYS A 41 -18.37 1.45 -43.06
CA LYS A 41 -18.23 0.57 -44.23
C LYS A 41 -16.77 0.29 -44.60
N ARG A 42 -15.81 0.98 -43.97
CA ARG A 42 -14.39 0.80 -44.28
C ARG A 42 -13.90 -0.56 -43.78
N PRO A 43 -13.12 -1.31 -44.58
CA PRO A 43 -12.58 -2.61 -44.17
C PRO A 43 -11.83 -2.52 -42.84
N GLU A 44 -10.98 -1.50 -42.66
CA GLU A 44 -10.16 -1.37 -41.44
C GLU A 44 -11.02 -1.10 -40.19
N THR A 45 -12.17 -0.48 -40.35
CA THR A 45 -13.10 -0.21 -39.24
C THR A 45 -13.87 -1.46 -38.85
N VAL A 46 -14.26 -2.27 -39.83
CA VAL A 46 -14.91 -3.57 -39.60
C VAL A 46 -13.94 -4.52 -38.90
N GLU A 47 -12.71 -4.65 -39.41
CA GLU A 47 -11.65 -5.47 -38.80
C GLU A 47 -11.36 -5.04 -37.35
N LEU A 48 -11.28 -3.73 -37.09
CA LEU A 48 -11.08 -3.21 -35.74
C LEU A 48 -12.25 -3.56 -34.81
N ALA A 49 -13.50 -3.40 -35.28
CA ALA A 49 -14.68 -3.74 -34.48
C ALA A 49 -14.72 -5.24 -34.14
N GLU A 50 -14.37 -6.11 -35.09
CA GLU A 50 -14.25 -7.56 -34.88
C GLU A 50 -13.14 -7.89 -33.88
N ALA A 51 -11.96 -7.27 -34.02
CA ALA A 51 -10.84 -7.46 -33.10
C ALA A 51 -11.21 -7.08 -31.66
N ILE A 52 -11.90 -5.94 -31.48
CA ILE A 52 -12.41 -5.51 -30.17
C ILE A 52 -13.38 -6.55 -29.61
N SER A 53 -14.36 -6.98 -30.41
CA SER A 53 -15.36 -7.98 -30.00
C SER A 53 -14.73 -9.30 -29.55
N ASN A 54 -13.63 -9.72 -30.19
CA ASN A 54 -12.94 -10.98 -29.89
C ASN A 54 -11.97 -10.89 -28.70
N SER A 55 -11.53 -9.68 -28.33
CA SER A 55 -10.48 -9.47 -27.33
C SER A 55 -10.94 -9.58 -25.86
N ALA A 56 -12.25 -9.48 -25.59
CA ALA A 56 -12.79 -9.52 -24.22
C ALA A 56 -14.23 -10.10 -24.15
N PRO A 57 -14.42 -11.40 -24.45
CA PRO A 57 -15.75 -12.02 -24.48
C PRO A 57 -16.47 -11.97 -23.12
N GLU A 58 -15.75 -11.88 -22.01
CA GLU A 58 -16.32 -11.83 -20.66
C GLU A 58 -16.94 -10.46 -20.30
N GLN A 59 -16.65 -9.40 -21.06
CA GLN A 59 -17.14 -8.04 -20.76
C GLN A 59 -18.50 -7.73 -21.41
N ASN A 60 -19.05 -8.63 -22.23
CA ASN A 60 -20.35 -8.49 -22.90
C ASN A 60 -20.54 -7.13 -23.63
N CYS A 61 -19.44 -6.50 -24.04
CA CYS A 61 -19.43 -5.16 -24.62
C CYS A 61 -19.61 -5.27 -26.12
N VAL A 62 -20.80 -4.93 -26.63
CA VAL A 62 -21.05 -4.89 -28.07
C VAL A 62 -20.42 -3.61 -28.63
N PRO A 63 -19.37 -3.66 -29.47
CA PRO A 63 -18.53 -2.49 -29.79
C PRO A 63 -19.26 -1.40 -30.58
N VAL A 64 -20.38 -1.74 -31.24
CA VAL A 64 -21.17 -0.86 -32.09
C VAL A 64 -22.65 -1.11 -31.86
N ALA A 65 -23.43 -0.05 -31.65
CA ALA A 65 -24.88 -0.10 -31.73
C ALA A 65 -25.42 0.98 -32.67
N SER A 66 -26.37 0.60 -33.51
CA SER A 66 -27.08 1.54 -34.37
C SER A 66 -28.55 1.59 -33.96
N LYS A 67 -29.04 2.79 -33.66
CA LYS A 67 -30.47 3.03 -33.37
C LYS A 67 -31.12 3.68 -34.60
N ALA A 68 -32.24 3.14 -35.06
CA ALA A 68 -33.02 3.72 -36.15
C ALA A 68 -34.00 4.79 -35.61
N GLY A 69 -34.42 5.73 -36.47
CA GLY A 69 -35.47 6.71 -36.17
C GLY A 69 -34.96 8.15 -35.97
N ARG A 70 -35.88 9.06 -35.59
CA ARG A 70 -35.65 10.53 -35.49
C ARG A 70 -34.52 10.92 -34.53
N TYR A 71 -34.26 10.09 -33.53
CA TYR A 71 -33.16 10.23 -32.56
C TYR A 71 -32.13 9.09 -32.67
N GLY A 72 -32.10 8.47 -33.85
CA GLY A 72 -31.17 7.39 -34.18
C GLY A 72 -29.74 7.88 -34.38
N GLY A 73 -28.80 6.94 -34.32
CA GLY A 73 -27.38 7.22 -34.50
C GLY A 73 -26.52 5.99 -34.28
N THR A 74 -25.25 6.10 -34.67
CA THR A 74 -24.24 5.07 -34.46
C THR A 74 -23.47 5.38 -33.18
N TYR A 75 -23.51 4.45 -32.24
CA TYR A 75 -22.83 4.51 -30.96
C TYR A 75 -21.70 3.49 -30.97
N VAL A 76 -20.49 3.89 -30.58
CA VAL A 76 -19.31 3.04 -30.62
C VAL A 76 -18.44 3.20 -29.38
N VAL A 77 -17.64 2.18 -29.08
CA VAL A 77 -16.65 2.23 -28.00
C VAL A 77 -15.50 3.22 -28.27
N LYS A 78 -14.76 3.57 -27.23
CA LYS A 78 -13.71 4.61 -27.23
C LYS A 78 -12.68 4.41 -28.35
N GLU A 79 -12.26 3.17 -28.60
CA GLU A 79 -11.26 2.81 -29.60
C GLU A 79 -11.74 3.16 -31.01
N LEU A 80 -13.01 2.88 -31.32
CA LEU A 80 -13.63 3.22 -32.60
C LEU A 80 -13.84 4.73 -32.75
N VAL A 81 -14.11 5.45 -31.67
CA VAL A 81 -14.13 6.93 -31.68
C VAL A 81 -12.76 7.49 -32.04
N ILE A 82 -11.69 6.97 -31.43
CA ILE A 82 -10.31 7.42 -31.72
C ILE A 82 -9.95 7.11 -33.17
N SER A 83 -10.31 5.91 -33.66
CA SER A 83 -10.14 5.54 -35.07
C SER A 83 -10.90 6.45 -36.03
N TYR A 84 -12.15 6.80 -35.70
CA TYR A 84 -12.94 7.77 -36.45
C TYR A 84 -12.24 9.14 -36.48
N ALA A 85 -11.81 9.64 -35.33
CA ALA A 85 -11.15 10.94 -35.25
C ALA A 85 -9.84 10.99 -36.05
N MET A 86 -9.05 9.90 -36.03
CA MET A 86 -7.85 9.74 -36.86
C MET A 86 -8.15 9.79 -38.36
N TRP A 87 -9.24 9.15 -38.79
CA TRP A 87 -9.67 9.18 -40.18
C TRP A 87 -10.11 10.58 -40.62
N VAL A 88 -10.78 11.33 -39.75
CA VAL A 88 -11.29 12.66 -40.06
C VAL A 88 -10.16 13.69 -40.16
N SER A 89 -9.27 13.77 -39.17
CA SER A 89 -8.15 14.72 -39.16
C SER A 89 -7.16 14.43 -38.03
N PRO A 90 -5.83 14.52 -38.27
CA PRO A 90 -4.83 14.41 -37.20
C PRO A 90 -5.02 15.43 -36.06
N ILE A 91 -5.45 16.65 -36.38
CA ILE A 91 -5.68 17.70 -35.37
C ILE A 91 -6.87 17.33 -34.48
N PHE A 92 -7.96 16.87 -35.09
CA PHE A 92 -9.15 16.45 -34.36
C PHE A 92 -8.87 15.22 -33.49
N SER A 93 -8.14 14.23 -34.04
CA SER A 93 -7.68 13.06 -33.30
C SER A 93 -6.89 13.43 -32.05
N LEU A 94 -5.90 14.33 -32.18
CA LEU A 94 -5.11 14.77 -31.03
C LEU A 94 -5.98 15.44 -29.96
N HIS A 95 -6.98 16.23 -30.36
CA HIS A 95 -7.92 16.84 -29.43
C HIS A 95 -8.76 15.79 -28.69
N VAL A 96 -9.32 14.81 -29.41
CA VAL A 96 -10.11 13.72 -28.82
C VAL A 96 -9.28 12.88 -27.83
N ILE A 97 -8.05 12.51 -28.21
CA ILE A 97 -7.13 11.75 -27.33
C ILE A 97 -6.86 12.53 -26.04
N ARG A 98 -6.45 13.80 -26.16
CA ARG A 98 -6.15 14.65 -24.99
C ARG A 98 -7.35 14.83 -24.08
N THR A 99 -8.56 14.97 -24.65
CA THR A 99 -9.77 15.10 -23.84
C THR A 99 -10.06 13.81 -23.08
N PHE A 100 -9.96 12.64 -23.73
CA PHE A 100 -10.15 11.37 -23.03
C PHE A 100 -9.10 11.12 -21.94
N ASP A 101 -7.84 11.48 -22.18
CA ASP A 101 -6.78 11.37 -21.18
C ASP A 101 -7.03 12.30 -19.99
N SER A 102 -7.46 13.53 -20.24
CA SER A 102 -7.81 14.49 -19.18
C SER A 102 -9.02 14.02 -18.37
N VAL A 103 -10.03 13.43 -18.99
CA VAL A 103 -11.20 12.89 -18.27
C VAL A 103 -10.80 11.71 -17.40
N ALA A 104 -9.99 10.78 -17.93
CA ALA A 104 -9.46 9.66 -17.14
C ALA A 104 -8.60 10.13 -15.96
N ALA A 105 -7.77 11.16 -16.16
CA ALA A 105 -7.00 11.77 -15.09
C ALA A 105 -7.90 12.44 -14.04
N ASN A 106 -8.98 13.12 -14.45
CA ASN A 106 -9.91 13.81 -13.55
C ASN A 106 -10.83 12.85 -12.78
N ASP A 107 -11.24 11.72 -13.36
CA ASP A 107 -11.94 10.65 -12.62
C ASP A 107 -11.06 10.03 -11.52
N SER A 108 -9.74 10.19 -11.63
CA SER A 108 -8.78 9.79 -10.60
C SER A 108 -8.63 10.85 -9.48
N VAL A 109 -9.20 12.05 -9.63
CA VAL A 109 -9.10 13.14 -8.65
C VAL A 109 -10.33 13.11 -7.74
N ILE A 110 -10.13 12.65 -6.50
CA ILE A 110 -11.16 12.72 -5.47
C ILE A 110 -11.54 14.20 -5.23
N PRO A 111 -12.84 14.57 -5.34
CA PRO A 111 -13.30 15.93 -5.02
C PRO A 111 -12.84 16.36 -3.64
N GLN A 112 -12.39 17.61 -3.49
CA GLN A 112 -11.72 18.07 -2.28
C GLN A 112 -12.59 17.89 -1.02
N GLU A 113 -13.89 18.14 -1.13
CA GLU A 113 -14.86 17.98 -0.06
C GLU A 113 -15.09 16.51 0.35
N LYS A 114 -14.78 15.56 -0.52
CA LYS A 114 -14.91 14.12 -0.26
C LYS A 114 -13.60 13.45 0.16
N ARG A 115 -12.45 14.15 0.04
CA ARG A 115 -11.13 13.59 0.35
C ARG A 115 -11.05 13.04 1.77
N LEU A 116 -11.48 13.82 2.76
CA LEU A 116 -11.39 13.41 4.17
C LEU A 116 -12.31 12.22 4.49
N PRO A 117 -13.62 12.23 4.15
CA PRO A 117 -14.49 11.06 4.35
C PRO A 117 -13.95 9.78 3.69
N ILE A 118 -13.55 9.86 2.42
CA ILE A 118 -13.05 8.69 1.68
C ILE A 118 -11.74 8.18 2.31
N ALA A 119 -10.83 9.08 2.67
CA ALA A 119 -9.59 8.69 3.32
C ALA A 119 -9.83 8.05 4.70
N ALA A 120 -10.78 8.58 5.49
CA ALA A 120 -11.14 8.01 6.78
C ALA A 120 -11.69 6.58 6.65
N ASP A 121 -12.64 6.35 5.73
CA ASP A 121 -13.19 5.01 5.47
C ASP A 121 -12.11 4.02 5.02
N ASN A 122 -11.19 4.47 4.16
CA ASN A 122 -10.07 3.65 3.71
C ASN A 122 -9.03 3.40 4.83
N LEU A 123 -8.85 4.34 5.74
CA LEU A 123 -7.92 4.19 6.87
C LEU A 123 -8.37 3.05 7.80
N ASP A 124 -9.66 2.97 8.11
CA ASP A 124 -10.21 1.90 8.95
C ASP A 124 -10.03 0.52 8.30
N ALA A 125 -10.30 0.43 7.00
CA ALA A 125 -10.07 -0.79 6.23
C ALA A 125 -8.58 -1.16 6.20
N ALA A 126 -7.70 -0.19 5.92
CA ALA A 126 -6.26 -0.39 5.88
C ALA A 126 -5.68 -0.78 7.26
N LYS A 127 -6.22 -0.23 8.34
CA LYS A 127 -5.85 -0.59 9.72
C LYS A 127 -6.19 -2.04 10.03
N ARG A 128 -7.39 -2.51 9.67
CA ARG A 128 -7.76 -3.93 9.83
C ARG A 128 -6.84 -4.86 9.04
N ILE A 129 -6.44 -4.45 7.83
CA ILE A 129 -5.46 -5.20 7.03
C ILE A 129 -4.10 -5.23 7.74
N ALA A 130 -3.62 -4.09 8.23
CA ALA A 130 -2.36 -4.01 8.98
C ALA A 130 -2.36 -4.91 10.23
N GLU A 131 -3.47 -4.89 10.98
CA GLU A 131 -3.68 -5.76 12.15
C GLU A 131 -3.71 -7.24 11.77
N SER A 132 -4.31 -7.60 10.62
CA SER A 132 -4.29 -8.98 10.11
C SER A 132 -2.88 -9.48 9.76
N PHE A 133 -1.94 -8.55 9.53
CA PHE A 133 -0.51 -8.85 9.34
C PHE A 133 0.30 -8.83 10.65
N GLY A 134 -0.37 -8.69 11.80
CA GLY A 134 0.27 -8.68 13.12
C GLY A 134 0.89 -7.35 13.52
N LEU A 135 0.53 -6.24 12.84
CA LEU A 135 0.90 -4.90 13.29
C LEU A 135 -0.05 -4.44 14.40
N GLU A 136 0.49 -3.79 15.42
CA GLU A 136 -0.28 -3.32 16.58
C GLU A 136 -0.07 -1.82 16.84
N GLY A 137 -1.06 -1.18 17.47
CA GLY A 137 -1.02 0.21 17.90
C GLY A 137 -0.54 1.18 16.81
N ASN A 138 0.49 1.96 17.12
CA ASN A 138 1.07 2.95 16.21
C ASN A 138 1.62 2.34 14.91
N GLN A 139 2.11 1.10 14.92
CA GLN A 139 2.62 0.46 13.71
C GLN A 139 1.49 0.18 12.72
N ALA A 140 0.35 -0.30 13.21
CA ALA A 140 -0.84 -0.50 12.39
C ALA A 140 -1.34 0.83 11.80
N LEU A 141 -1.35 1.90 12.60
CA LEU A 141 -1.80 3.22 12.15
C LEU A 141 -0.88 3.85 11.10
N LEU A 142 0.44 3.77 11.29
CA LEU A 142 1.43 4.28 10.33
C LEU A 142 1.37 3.50 9.00
N SER A 143 1.21 2.18 9.07
CA SER A 143 1.03 1.33 7.90
C SER A 143 -0.26 1.67 7.18
N ALA A 144 -1.36 1.80 7.90
CA ALA A 144 -2.66 2.17 7.34
C ALA A 144 -2.62 3.53 6.63
N ASN A 145 -2.03 4.55 7.25
CA ASN A 145 -1.86 5.87 6.63
C ASN A 145 -1.04 5.80 5.35
N SER A 146 0.04 5.00 5.34
CA SER A 146 0.88 4.79 4.15
C SER A 146 0.12 4.09 3.02
N MET A 147 -0.75 3.13 3.35
CA MET A 147 -1.61 2.45 2.38
C MET A 147 -2.62 3.42 1.74
N VAL A 148 -3.29 4.24 2.55
CA VAL A 148 -4.23 5.26 2.06
C VAL A 148 -3.51 6.24 1.13
N LYS A 149 -2.31 6.71 1.52
CA LYS A 149 -1.49 7.59 0.68
C LYS A 149 -1.14 6.94 -0.65
N SER A 150 -0.77 5.66 -0.67
CA SER A 150 -0.42 4.96 -1.91
C SER A 150 -1.63 4.66 -2.80
N ALA A 151 -2.79 4.35 -2.19
CA ALA A 151 -3.98 3.93 -2.94
C ALA A 151 -4.73 5.13 -3.55
N ILE A 152 -4.86 6.22 -2.78
CA ILE A 152 -5.70 7.36 -3.15
C ILE A 152 -5.00 8.72 -3.05
N GLY A 153 -3.71 8.75 -2.73
CA GLY A 153 -2.91 9.98 -2.70
C GLY A 153 -3.18 10.89 -1.50
N VAL A 154 -3.85 10.40 -0.45
CA VAL A 154 -4.21 11.18 0.74
C VAL A 154 -3.41 10.73 1.95
N ASP A 155 -2.70 11.66 2.59
CA ASP A 155 -1.96 11.43 3.84
C ASP A 155 -2.70 12.09 5.01
N LEU A 156 -3.40 11.29 5.81
CA LEU A 156 -4.24 11.77 6.91
C LEU A 156 -3.43 12.35 8.07
N MET A 157 -2.25 11.78 8.33
CA MET A 157 -1.36 12.31 9.35
C MET A 157 -0.83 13.69 8.97
N GLU A 158 -0.43 13.88 7.72
CA GLU A 158 -0.03 15.19 7.19
C GLU A 158 -1.21 16.19 7.23
N MET A 159 -2.40 15.78 6.78
CA MET A 159 -3.61 16.60 6.85
C MET A 159 -3.98 17.04 8.27
N ALA A 160 -3.80 16.15 9.25
CA ALA A 160 -4.06 16.43 10.66
C ALA A 160 -2.92 17.21 11.35
N GLY A 161 -1.80 17.47 10.67
CA GLY A 161 -0.61 18.09 11.27
C GLY A 161 0.13 17.18 12.26
N VAL A 162 -0.16 15.87 12.25
CA VAL A 162 0.42 14.87 13.15
C VAL A 162 1.70 14.32 12.54
N LYS A 163 2.86 14.74 13.05
CA LYS A 163 4.16 14.25 12.57
C LYS A 163 4.70 13.04 13.34
N ARG A 164 4.18 12.81 14.54
CA ARG A 164 4.64 11.77 15.46
C ARG A 164 3.44 11.27 16.25
N LEU A 165 3.37 9.95 16.42
CA LEU A 165 2.41 9.33 17.32
C LEU A 165 3.04 9.18 18.70
N VAL A 166 2.24 9.38 19.74
CA VAL A 166 2.67 9.18 21.12
C VAL A 166 2.83 7.66 21.32
N ASN A 167 4.00 7.22 21.78
CA ASN A 167 4.20 5.81 22.11
C ASN A 167 3.33 5.46 23.34
N GLU A 168 2.37 4.55 23.19
CA GLU A 168 1.43 4.18 24.26
C GLU A 168 2.14 3.62 25.49
N SER A 169 3.27 2.91 25.33
CA SER A 169 4.02 2.39 26.48
C SER A 169 4.81 3.48 27.21
N GLN A 170 5.11 4.60 26.55
CA GLN A 170 6.12 5.59 26.98
C GLN A 170 7.49 4.97 27.35
N GLU A 171 7.74 3.71 26.97
CA GLU A 171 8.95 2.96 27.27
C GLU A 171 9.74 2.72 25.99
N MET A 172 11.05 2.92 26.06
CA MET A 172 11.97 2.49 25.01
C MET A 172 12.23 0.99 25.10
N ASN A 173 12.42 0.38 23.92
CA ASN A 173 12.81 -1.02 23.80
C ASN A 173 14.26 -1.09 23.34
N TYR A 174 15.05 -1.95 23.98
CA TYR A 174 16.48 -2.08 23.75
C TYR A 174 16.83 -3.51 23.33
N THR A 175 17.73 -3.65 22.38
CA THR A 175 18.41 -4.92 22.11
C THR A 175 19.32 -5.30 23.29
N PRO A 176 19.67 -6.59 23.47
CA PRO A 176 20.67 -6.98 24.47
C PRO A 176 22.02 -6.25 24.32
N THR A 177 22.37 -5.82 23.10
CA THR A 177 23.58 -5.04 22.84
C THR A 177 23.47 -3.61 23.38
N GLU A 178 22.37 -2.91 23.07
CA GLU A 178 22.12 -1.54 23.56
C GLU A 178 21.96 -1.54 25.09
N LEU A 179 21.24 -2.53 25.61
CA LEU A 179 21.10 -2.72 27.06
C LEU A 179 22.47 -3.00 27.68
N GLY A 180 23.28 -3.90 27.10
CA GLY A 180 24.64 -4.19 27.55
C GLY A 180 25.51 -2.94 27.62
N ALA A 181 25.48 -2.10 26.58
CA ALA A 181 26.23 -0.85 26.53
C ALA A 181 25.88 0.08 27.70
N LYS A 182 24.60 0.16 28.11
CA LYS A 182 24.18 0.96 29.28
C LYS A 182 24.84 0.50 30.59
N PHE A 183 25.13 -0.79 30.72
CA PHE A 183 25.81 -1.35 31.89
C PHE A 183 27.33 -1.55 31.67
N GLY A 184 27.88 -1.01 30.58
CA GLY A 184 29.31 -1.16 30.25
C GLY A 184 29.72 -2.60 29.95
N MET A 185 28.82 -3.44 29.43
CA MET A 185 29.07 -4.86 29.18
C MET A 185 28.73 -5.30 27.76
N SER A 186 29.30 -6.42 27.34
CA SER A 186 29.03 -7.01 26.03
C SER A 186 27.61 -7.56 25.92
N ALA A 187 27.10 -7.70 24.69
CA ALA A 187 25.81 -8.37 24.44
C ALA A 187 25.78 -9.82 24.97
N VAL A 188 26.91 -10.53 24.96
CA VAL A 188 27.02 -11.89 25.52
C VAL A 188 26.86 -11.86 27.04
N SER A 189 27.55 -10.94 27.71
CA SER A 189 27.46 -10.73 29.16
C SER A 189 26.05 -10.32 29.58
N MET A 190 25.41 -9.41 28.84
CA MET A 190 24.05 -8.98 29.10
C MET A 190 23.04 -10.13 28.94
N ASN A 191 23.17 -10.92 27.87
CA ASN A 191 22.32 -12.09 27.70
C ASN A 191 22.48 -13.12 28.82
N LYS A 192 23.71 -13.30 29.31
CA LYS A 192 23.95 -14.15 30.48
C LYS A 192 23.28 -13.58 31.73
N LEU A 193 23.41 -12.29 31.99
CA LEU A 193 22.75 -11.63 33.13
C LEU A 193 21.23 -11.79 33.08
N LEU A 194 20.61 -11.53 31.92
CA LEU A 194 19.17 -11.75 31.72
C LEU A 194 18.76 -13.21 32.01
N ALA A 195 19.62 -14.18 31.67
CA ALA A 195 19.36 -15.59 31.95
C ALA A 195 19.55 -15.95 33.43
N ASP A 196 20.59 -15.41 34.06
CA ASP A 196 20.86 -15.57 35.50
C ASP A 196 19.73 -14.94 36.34
N CYS A 197 19.07 -13.90 35.82
CA CYS A 197 17.85 -13.31 36.39
C CYS A 197 16.55 -14.08 36.08
N GLY A 198 16.62 -15.20 35.35
CA GLY A 198 15.45 -16.01 35.01
C GLY A 198 14.52 -15.40 33.95
N LEU A 199 14.95 -14.36 33.23
CA LEU A 199 14.14 -13.67 32.22
C LEU A 199 14.24 -14.32 30.83
N GLN A 200 15.31 -15.08 30.58
CA GLN A 200 15.47 -15.84 29.35
C GLN A 200 16.27 -17.11 29.56
N HIS A 201 16.23 -18.03 28.61
CA HIS A 201 17.03 -19.25 28.63
C HIS A 201 17.52 -19.61 27.22
N GLN A 202 18.61 -20.37 27.17
CA GLN A 202 19.20 -20.80 25.90
C GLN A 202 18.62 -22.17 25.50
N VAL A 203 18.10 -22.27 24.27
CA VAL A 203 17.51 -23.49 23.72
C VAL A 203 18.27 -23.93 22.48
N ILE A 204 18.51 -25.24 22.37
CA ILE A 204 19.04 -25.87 21.15
C ILE A 204 17.86 -26.17 20.24
N TYR A 205 17.72 -25.40 19.16
CA TYR A 205 16.59 -25.57 18.23
C TYR A 205 16.95 -26.44 17.02
N LYS A 206 18.25 -26.64 16.75
CA LYS A 206 18.81 -27.60 15.78
C LYS A 206 20.15 -28.11 16.31
N PRO A 207 20.65 -29.29 15.88
CA PRO A 207 21.96 -29.78 16.28
C PRO A 207 23.04 -28.71 16.11
N GLY A 208 23.70 -28.35 17.21
CA GLY A 208 24.75 -27.32 17.25
C GLY A 208 24.28 -25.86 17.13
N LYS A 209 22.97 -25.59 16.97
CA LYS A 209 22.44 -24.22 16.86
C LYS A 209 21.58 -23.86 18.07
N LYS A 210 21.96 -22.76 18.71
CA LYS A 210 21.32 -22.24 19.92
C LYS A 210 20.60 -20.93 19.62
N ARG A 211 19.52 -20.66 20.36
CA ARG A 211 18.84 -19.37 20.38
C ARG A 211 18.42 -19.03 21.81
N TRP A 212 18.16 -17.75 22.05
CA TRP A 212 17.55 -17.29 23.29
C TRP A 212 16.02 -17.35 23.16
N GLU A 213 15.37 -17.84 24.20
CA GLU A 213 13.92 -17.82 24.36
C GLU A 213 13.57 -17.12 25.68
N VAL A 214 12.50 -16.33 25.66
CA VAL A 214 12.06 -15.53 26.80
C VAL A 214 11.19 -16.40 27.73
N THR A 215 11.45 -16.35 29.03
CA THR A 215 10.64 -17.06 30.05
C THR A 215 9.27 -16.36 30.23
N PRO A 216 8.29 -17.01 30.90
CA PRO A 216 7.04 -16.33 31.28
C PRO A 216 7.25 -15.00 32.00
N ASP A 217 8.19 -14.94 32.95
CA ASP A 217 8.53 -13.71 33.68
C ASP A 217 9.23 -12.68 32.77
N GLY A 218 10.09 -13.13 31.87
CA GLY A 218 10.72 -12.25 30.88
C GLY A 218 9.74 -11.63 29.90
N LYS A 219 8.63 -12.31 29.57
CA LYS A 219 7.61 -11.78 28.64
C LYS A 219 6.92 -10.52 29.16
N LEU A 220 6.94 -10.28 30.47
CA LEU A 220 6.45 -9.04 31.07
C LEU A 220 7.29 -7.82 30.62
N PHE A 221 8.57 -8.05 30.30
CA PHE A 221 9.54 -7.02 29.96
C PHE A 221 10.06 -7.12 28.52
N ALA A 222 9.60 -8.11 27.75
CA ALA A 222 10.11 -8.36 26.40
C ALA A 222 9.06 -8.10 25.32
N VAL A 223 9.52 -7.55 24.20
CA VAL A 223 8.77 -7.42 22.96
C VAL A 223 9.49 -8.27 21.91
N ILE A 224 8.81 -9.31 21.42
CA ILE A 224 9.36 -10.18 20.36
C ILE A 224 8.84 -9.64 19.03
N THR A 225 9.77 -9.29 18.15
CA THR A 225 9.46 -8.73 16.83
C THR A 225 9.97 -9.65 15.73
N ASP A 226 9.22 -9.78 14.64
CA ASP A 226 9.73 -10.44 13.43
C ASP A 226 10.42 -9.40 12.56
N THR A 227 11.71 -9.58 12.34
CA THR A 227 12.50 -8.75 11.42
C THR A 227 12.63 -9.41 10.05
N GLY A 228 12.82 -8.56 9.04
CA GLY A 228 12.99 -8.97 7.66
C GLY A 228 14.08 -10.03 7.48
N LYS A 229 14.05 -10.71 6.33
CA LYS A 229 14.98 -11.80 6.04
C LYS A 229 16.40 -11.24 5.87
N ARG A 230 17.43 -11.98 6.33
CA ARG A 230 18.84 -11.67 6.03
C ARG A 230 19.17 -11.82 4.53
N HIS A 231 18.41 -12.65 3.80
CA HIS A 231 18.45 -12.88 2.35
C HIS A 231 17.04 -13.23 1.82
N SER A 232 16.75 -12.99 0.53
CA SER A 232 15.40 -13.03 -0.08
C SER A 232 14.55 -14.30 0.19
N ASP A 233 15.18 -15.43 0.53
CA ASP A 233 14.52 -16.74 0.64
C ASP A 233 14.51 -17.36 2.07
N GLY A 234 14.84 -16.58 3.10
CA GLY A 234 14.86 -17.05 4.51
C GLY A 234 13.54 -16.98 5.27
N LYS A 235 13.45 -17.69 6.41
CA LYS A 235 12.42 -17.46 7.43
C LYS A 235 12.66 -16.08 8.10
N PRO A 236 11.60 -15.34 8.48
CA PRO A 236 11.73 -14.13 9.30
C PRO A 236 12.58 -14.38 10.55
N ILE A 237 13.38 -13.38 10.95
CA ILE A 237 14.25 -13.49 12.13
C ILE A 237 13.52 -12.86 13.31
N GLN A 238 13.23 -13.66 14.33
CA GLN A 238 12.71 -13.14 15.59
C GLN A 238 13.81 -12.39 16.35
N GLN A 239 13.55 -11.13 16.69
CA GLN A 239 14.38 -10.28 17.51
C GLN A 239 13.67 -9.99 18.84
N ILE A 240 14.34 -10.32 19.94
CA ILE A 240 13.89 -10.01 21.30
C ILE A 240 14.40 -8.62 21.66
N LEU A 241 13.47 -7.73 22.00
CA LEU A 241 13.73 -6.42 22.56
C LEU A 241 13.25 -6.36 24.00
N TRP A 242 13.95 -5.59 24.84
CA TRP A 242 13.66 -5.47 26.26
C TRP A 242 13.22 -4.05 26.59
N ARG A 243 12.09 -3.93 27.30
CA ARG A 243 11.55 -2.66 27.80
C ARG A 243 12.51 -2.02 28.78
N GLU A 244 12.53 -0.69 28.82
CA GLU A 244 13.35 0.10 29.74
C GLU A 244 13.21 -0.34 31.20
N SER A 245 12.00 -0.68 31.63
CA SER A 245 11.68 -1.13 33.00
C SER A 245 12.43 -2.39 33.45
N VAL A 246 12.97 -3.20 32.52
CA VAL A 246 13.83 -4.34 32.88
C VAL A 246 15.09 -3.88 33.63
N GLN A 247 15.57 -2.66 33.37
CA GLN A 247 16.81 -2.14 33.96
C GLN A 247 16.72 -2.09 35.49
N GLU A 248 15.57 -1.72 36.06
CA GLU A 248 15.39 -1.68 37.51
C GLU A 248 15.49 -3.07 38.14
N MET A 249 14.90 -4.07 37.48
CA MET A 249 14.97 -5.47 37.93
C MET A 249 16.41 -5.99 37.85
N LEU A 250 17.10 -5.73 36.73
CA LEU A 250 18.49 -6.11 36.54
C LEU A 250 19.41 -5.47 37.58
N ALA A 251 19.20 -4.19 37.90
CA ALA A 251 19.99 -3.49 38.90
C ALA A 251 19.79 -4.10 40.31
N ARG A 252 18.54 -4.29 40.74
CA ARG A 252 18.22 -4.87 42.06
C ARG A 252 18.82 -6.27 42.22
N LEU A 253 18.71 -7.11 41.19
CA LEU A 253 19.22 -8.48 41.23
C LEU A 253 20.75 -8.54 41.09
N ALA A 254 21.35 -7.66 40.29
CA ALA A 254 22.81 -7.56 40.20
C ALA A 254 23.43 -7.16 41.54
N ASP A 255 22.80 -6.27 42.31
CA ASP A 255 23.25 -5.91 43.65
C ASP A 255 23.08 -7.06 44.64
N GLN A 256 21.96 -7.79 44.57
CA GLN A 256 21.74 -8.99 45.39
C GLN A 256 22.80 -10.08 45.10
N LEU A 257 23.10 -10.35 43.83
CA LEU A 257 24.12 -11.31 43.41
C LEU A 257 25.53 -10.88 43.85
N ARG A 258 25.85 -9.57 43.83
CA ARG A 258 27.12 -9.04 44.38
C ARG A 258 27.20 -9.18 45.90
N SER A 259 26.09 -8.98 46.61
CA SER A 259 26.02 -9.07 48.08
C SER A 259 26.05 -10.51 48.62
N GLY A 260 25.69 -11.50 47.79
CA GLY A 260 25.62 -12.92 48.15
C GLY A 260 26.88 -13.74 47.82
N LEU A 261 27.93 -13.14 47.25
CA LEU A 261 29.19 -13.83 46.97
C LEU A 261 30.09 -13.85 48.22
N PRO A 262 30.43 -15.02 48.79
CA PRO A 262 31.45 -15.09 49.84
C PRO A 262 32.79 -14.62 49.27
N SER A 263 33.51 -13.79 50.03
CA SER A 263 34.85 -13.32 49.68
C SER A 263 35.74 -14.52 49.33
N VAL A 264 36.09 -14.68 48.06
CA VAL A 264 37.05 -15.70 47.63
C VAL A 264 38.38 -15.34 48.27
N ILE A 265 38.79 -16.19 49.22
CA ILE A 265 40.10 -16.18 49.86
C ILE A 265 41.15 -16.24 48.74
N ALA A 266 41.90 -15.16 48.57
CA ALA A 266 43.07 -15.14 47.71
C ALA A 266 44.15 -16.05 48.33
N GLY A 267 44.15 -17.32 47.91
CA GLY A 267 45.27 -18.24 48.14
C GLY A 267 46.45 -17.82 47.27
N GLY A 268 47.42 -17.12 47.87
CA GLY A 268 48.72 -16.87 47.27
C GLY A 268 49.62 -18.09 47.43
N VAL A 269 49.80 -18.85 46.36
CA VAL A 269 50.82 -19.89 46.22
C VAL A 269 52.21 -19.25 46.28
N SER A 270 53.04 -19.68 47.23
CA SER A 270 54.48 -19.41 47.22
C SER A 270 55.21 -20.54 46.50
N ARG A 271 55.93 -20.14 45.45
CA ARG A 271 56.99 -20.80 44.67
C ARG A 271 56.73 -22.18 44.08
#